data_AF-A0A499UUK8-F1
#
_entry.id   AF-A0A499UUK8-F1
#
_cell.length_a   1.000
_cell.length_b   1.000
_cell.length_c   1.000
_cell.angle_alpha   90.00
_cell.angle_beta   90.00
_cell.angle_gamma   90.00
#
_symmetry.space_group_name_H-M   'P 1'
#
loop_
_entity.id
_entity.type
_entity.pdbx_description
1 polymer ?
#
loop_
_entity_poly.entity_id
_entity_poly.type
_entity_poly.pdbx_seq_one_letter_code
_entity_poly.pdbx_strand_id
1 'polypeptide(L)' 'MLRIRPKETLDHFALTLPMKRRGTTEEIANVITFLLSDEAPYVSGAIVPVDGGWLATS' A
#
# COMPACT_ATOMS: atom_id res chain seq x y z
N MET A 1 3.21 -21.69 -5.39
CA MET A 1 4.03 -21.88 -4.17
C MET A 1 4.22 -20.54 -3.49
N LEU A 2 3.69 -20.32 -2.29
CA LEU A 2 3.98 -19.11 -1.52
C LEU A 2 5.37 -19.24 -0.92
N ARG A 3 6.32 -18.40 -1.36
CA ARG A 3 7.66 -18.35 -0.78
C ARG A 3 7.62 -17.41 0.41
N ILE A 4 7.42 -17.96 1.61
CA ILE A 4 7.52 -17.19 2.86
C ILE A 4 8.98 -16.78 3.02
N ARG A 5 9.25 -15.47 3.02
CA ARG A 5 10.58 -14.93 3.26
C ARG A 5 10.81 -14.70 4.77
N PRO A 6 12.03 -14.90 5.28
CA PRO A 6 12.39 -14.55 6.64
C PRO A 6 12.08 -13.08 6.95
N LYS A 7 11.73 -12.77 8.20
CA LYS A 7 11.33 -11.42 8.63
C LYS A 7 12.42 -10.36 8.36
N GLU A 8 13.70 -10.68 8.60
CA GLU A 8 14.81 -9.76 8.27
C GLU A 8 14.88 -9.41 6.77
N THR A 9 14.49 -10.32 5.87
CA THR A 9 14.47 -10.03 4.43
C THR A 9 13.34 -9.06 4.06
N LEU A 10 12.26 -9.01 4.85
CA LEU A 10 11.15 -8.08 4.65
C LEU A 10 11.49 -6.67 5.12
N ASP A 11 12.36 -6.54 6.12
CA ASP A 11 12.79 -5.24 6.66
C ASP A 11 13.73 -4.50 5.70
N HIS A 12 14.61 -5.22 4.98
CA HIS A 12 15.44 -4.62 3.94
C HIS A 12 14.63 -4.10 2.74
N PHE A 13 13.54 -4.78 2.37
CA PHE A 13 12.65 -4.29 1.32
C PHE A 13 12.02 -2.95 1.70
N ALA A 14 11.64 -2.77 2.97
CA ALA A 14 11.04 -1.52 3.44
C ALA A 14 11.95 -0.30 3.21
N LEU A 15 13.28 -0.48 3.25
CA LEU A 15 14.26 0.58 2.99
C LEU A 15 14.29 1.03 1.53
N THR A 16 13.81 0.21 0.59
CA THR A 16 13.73 0.56 -0.83
C THR A 16 12.53 1.46 -1.13
N LEU A 17 11.48 1.40 -0.30
CA LEU A 17 10.32 2.28 -0.42
C LEU A 17 10.70 3.73 -0.12
N PRO A 18 10.11 4.74 -0.80
CA PRO A 18 10.31 6.14 -0.46
C PRO A 18 9.96 6.47 1.00
N MET A 19 8.88 5.89 1.52
CA MET A 19 8.48 6.08 2.93
C MET A 19 9.34 5.30 3.95
N LYS A 20 10.31 4.49 3.50
CA LYS A 20 11.27 3.74 4.34
C LYS A 20 10.64 2.83 5.40
N ARG A 21 9.38 2.45 5.21
CA ARG A 21 8.64 1.54 6.09
C ARG A 21 7.61 0.76 5.30
N ARG A 22 7.18 -0.36 5.88
CA ARG A 22 6.01 -1.08 5.39
C ARG A 22 4.73 -0.33 5.78
N GLY A 23 3.76 -0.36 4.88
CA GLY A 23 2.37 -0.04 5.21
C GLY A 23 1.78 -1.11 6.12
N THR A 24 0.79 -0.74 6.93
CA THR A 24 -0.02 -1.68 7.69
C THR A 24 -1.27 -2.08 6.89
N THR A 25 -1.91 -3.18 7.29
CA THR A 25 -3.22 -3.57 6.73
C THR A 25 -4.28 -2.49 6.97
N GLU A 26 -4.21 -1.82 8.12
CA GLU A 26 -5.13 -0.75 8.50
C GLU A 26 -5.04 0.45 7.53
N GLU A 27 -3.84 0.81 7.10
CA GLU A 27 -3.64 1.91 6.15
C GLU A 27 -4.26 1.62 4.79
N ILE A 28 -4.22 0.36 4.35
CA ILE A 28 -4.89 -0.08 3.12
C ILE A 28 -6.42 -0.08 3.34
N ALA A 29 -6.89 -0.60 4.48
CA ALA A 29 -8.31 -0.64 4.82
C ALA A 29 -8.92 0.77 4.86
N ASN A 30 -8.21 1.77 5.38
CA ASN A 30 -8.68 3.15 5.43
C ASN A 30 -8.97 3.73 4.04
N VAL A 31 -8.11 3.45 3.04
CA VAL A 31 -8.35 3.89 1.65
C VAL A 31 -9.54 3.16 1.05
N ILE A 32 -9.69 1.86 1.31
CA ILE A 32 -10.86 1.08 0.87
C ILE A 32 -12.13 1.67 1.47
N THR A 33 -12.14 1.95 2.78
CA THR A 33 -13.27 2.53 3.49
C THR A 33 -13.67 3.88 2.89
N PHE A 34 -12.71 4.76 2.61
CA PHE A 34 -12.97 6.03 1.94
C PHE A 34 -13.58 5.84 0.54
N LEU A 35 -13.07 4.89 -0.25
CA LEU A 35 -13.60 4.65 -1.60
C LEU A 35 -15.00 4.04 -1.59
N LEU A 36 -15.41 3.39 -0.49
CA LEU A 36 -16.74 2.80 -0.32
C LEU A 36 -17.71 3.72 0.44
N SER A 37 -17.26 4.89 0.90
CA SER A 37 -18.08 5.80 1.69
C SER A 37 -18.78 6.86 0.81
N ASP A 38 -19.69 7.61 1.42
CA ASP A 38 -20.47 8.65 0.75
C ASP A 38 -19.62 9.87 0.32
N GLU A 39 -18.36 9.92 0.76
CA GLU A 39 -17.37 10.95 0.45
C GLU A 39 -16.71 10.76 -0.92
N ALA A 40 -16.87 9.60 -1.56
CA ALA A 40 -16.31 9.31 -2.89
C ALA A 40 -17.38 9.00 -3.97
N PRO A 41 -18.52 9.72 -4.03
CA PRO A 41 -19.71 9.27 -4.77
C PRO A 41 -19.55 9.25 -6.29
N TYR A 42 -18.48 9.86 -6.81
CA TYR A 42 -18.20 9.97 -8.24
C TYR A 42 -16.82 9.40 -8.62
N VAL A 43 -16.15 8.71 -7.68
CA VAL A 43 -14.89 8.05 -7.96
C VAL A 43 -15.18 6.69 -8.59
N SER A 44 -14.88 6.56 -9.88
CA SER A 44 -15.02 5.31 -10.62
C SER A 44 -13.95 5.21 -11.71
N GLY A 45 -13.53 3.98 -12.02
CA GLY A 45 -12.50 3.71 -13.05
C GLY A 45 -11.07 4.13 -12.68
N ALA A 46 -10.84 4.56 -11.44
CA ALA A 46 -9.52 4.98 -10.97
C ALA A 46 -8.74 3.82 -10.31
N ILE A 47 -7.42 3.85 -10.43
CA ILE A 47 -6.50 3.01 -9.66
C ILE A 47 -5.81 3.91 -8.63
N VAL A 48 -5.90 3.55 -7.34
CA VAL A 48 -5.27 4.30 -6.24
C VAL A 48 -4.13 3.46 -5.65
N PRO A 49 -2.86 3.79 -5.94
CA PRO A 49 -1.73 3.13 -5.30
C PRO A 49 -1.67 3.41 -3.79
N VAL A 50 -1.52 2.35 -3.00
CA VAL A 50 -1.30 2.43 -1.54
C VAL A 50 -0.03 1.64 -1.21
N ASP A 51 1.11 2.17 -1.65
CA ASP A 51 2.36 1.41 -1.77
C ASP A 51 3.58 2.09 -1.13
N GLY A 52 3.38 3.17 -0.37
CA GLY A 52 4.47 3.91 0.25
C GLY A 52 5.37 4.67 -0.73
N GLY A 53 4.87 4.96 -1.94
CA GLY A 53 5.55 5.71 -2.98
C GLY A 53 6.30 4.84 -4.00
N TRP A 54 6.18 3.50 -3.92
CA TRP A 54 6.92 2.58 -4.78
C TRP A 54 6.75 2.89 -6.28
N LEU A 55 5.50 3.01 -6.76
CA LEU A 55 5.22 3.30 -8.17
C LEU A 55 5.63 4.70 -8.63
N ALA A 56 5.86 5.63 -7.71
CA ALA A 56 6.25 7.00 -8.05
C ALA A 56 7.76 7.13 -8.35
N THR A 57 8.58 6.18 -7.89
CA THR A 57 10.05 6.28 -7.95
C THR A 57 10.73 5.07 -8.60
N SER A 58 9.98 4.04 -8.98
CA SER A 58 10.52 2.80 -9.55
C SER A 58 10.38 2.72 -11.06
#